data_AF-A0A395HZN0-F1
#
_entry.id   AF-A0A395HZN0-F1
#
_cell.length_a   1.000
_cell.length_b   1.000
_cell.length_c   1.000
_cell.angle_alpha   90.00
_cell.angle_beta   90.00
_cell.angle_gamma   90.00
#
_symmetry.space_group_name_H-M   'P 1'
#
loop_
_entity.id
_entity.type
_entity.pdbx_description
1 polymer ?
#
loop_
_entity_poly.entity_id
_entity_poly.type
_entity_poly.pdbx_seq_one_letter_code
_entity_poly.pdbx_strand_id
1 'polypeptide(L)'
;MQTSLPETWARLVEPGRTYTLLWTGKEITYWDWGTPQQKKEIKRKWPPILVPGGAHLTLTVQEGRRPQIPSPPTPPPISPSERVPGAPVLSLELSCSSTMSACGGLNISIRVIYHSPSSDNESPQPITFHTWAFNPFDAFRVYRRLCPNQSDLQTENEWKSFEDDRSAHVFWDNPDRELNVAENEEGRFVTLFPGESWSKSWSFDPPDDLQPHEQLRYQFKGNTLDWWDWGTAEDHAQTIVTLPGSGIEPISHPKDNDHRPKVVIPASDIVEWTMID
;
A
#
# COMPACT_ATOMS: atom_id res chain seq x y z
N MET A 1 11.37 7.10 7.11
CA MET A 1 10.69 6.49 8.25
C MET A 1 10.07 7.67 8.97
N GLN A 2 8.76 7.92 8.91
CA GLN A 2 8.17 8.90 9.82
C GLN A 2 8.03 8.22 11.18
N THR A 3 9.09 8.31 11.97
CA THR A 3 9.03 7.91 13.38
C THR A 3 8.32 9.04 14.13
N SER A 4 7.04 8.84 14.46
CA SER A 4 6.51 9.54 15.62
C SER A 4 7.31 9.09 16.85
N LEU A 5 7.51 10.00 17.80
CA LEU A 5 7.97 9.59 19.12
C LEU A 5 6.95 8.59 19.68
N PRO A 6 7.40 7.48 20.31
CA PRO A 6 6.48 6.61 21.03
C PRO A 6 5.56 7.45 21.92
N GLU A 7 4.28 7.10 21.99
CA GLU A 7 3.27 7.93 22.68
C GLU A 7 3.65 8.21 24.14
N THR A 8 4.37 7.28 24.77
CA THR A 8 4.95 7.41 26.12
C THR A 8 5.96 8.55 26.22
N TRP A 9 6.70 8.85 25.16
CA TRP A 9 7.70 9.92 25.10
C TRP A 9 7.05 11.24 24.71
N ALA A 10 6.03 11.21 23.84
CA ALA A 10 5.25 12.38 23.46
C ALA A 10 4.60 13.07 24.69
N ARG A 11 4.20 12.30 25.70
CA ARG A 11 3.64 12.83 26.96
C ARG A 11 4.68 13.48 27.89
N LEU A 12 5.97 13.24 27.65
CA LEU A 12 7.06 13.72 28.50
C LEU A 12 7.75 14.98 27.95
N VAL A 13 7.44 15.35 26.70
CA VAL A 13 8.04 16.51 26.06
C VAL A 13 7.17 17.75 26.23
N GLU A 14 7.81 18.89 26.48
CA GLU A 14 7.19 20.18 26.65
C GLU A 14 7.62 21.12 25.52
N PRO A 15 6.70 21.92 24.97
CA PRO A 15 7.06 22.94 23.99
C PRO A 15 8.12 23.93 24.47
N GLY A 16 8.94 24.39 23.54
CA GLY A 16 10.05 25.32 23.80
C GLY A 16 11.27 24.67 24.45
N ARG A 17 11.19 23.41 24.89
CA ARG A 17 12.33 22.69 25.47
C ARG A 17 13.11 21.91 24.42
N THR A 18 14.41 21.83 24.67
CA THR A 18 15.36 21.05 23.88
C THR A 18 15.62 19.72 24.55
N TYR A 19 15.51 18.64 23.78
CA TYR A 19 15.71 17.26 24.21
C TYR A 19 16.82 16.63 23.37
N THR A 20 17.58 15.73 23.98
CA THR A 20 18.57 14.91 23.28
C THR A 20 18.16 13.46 23.36
N LEU A 21 17.81 12.88 22.22
CA LEU A 21 17.65 11.44 22.06
C LEU A 21 19.04 10.81 22.01
N LEU A 22 19.34 9.89 22.93
CA LEU A 22 20.63 9.19 23.01
C LEU A 22 20.44 7.70 22.77
N TRP A 23 21.18 7.15 21.82
CA TRP A 23 21.35 5.70 21.68
C TRP A 23 22.38 5.22 22.71
N THR A 24 21.91 4.48 23.71
CA THR A 24 22.76 3.97 24.81
C THR A 24 23.58 2.74 24.44
N GLY A 25 23.44 2.23 23.22
CA GLY A 25 24.00 0.95 22.81
C GLY A 25 23.05 -0.22 23.11
N LYS A 26 23.33 -1.36 22.48
CA LYS A 26 22.56 -2.59 22.68
C LYS A 26 23.42 -3.82 22.44
N GLU A 27 23.22 -4.85 23.26
CA GLU A 27 23.78 -6.17 23.01
C GLU A 27 22.82 -7.00 22.14
N ILE A 28 23.36 -7.59 21.08
CA ILE A 28 22.65 -8.51 20.21
C ILE A 28 23.14 -9.92 20.55
N THR A 29 22.31 -10.67 21.29
CA THR A 29 22.63 -12.00 21.82
C THR A 29 22.29 -13.15 20.85
N TYR A 30 21.58 -12.85 19.78
CA TYR A 30 21.16 -13.80 18.76
C TYR A 30 21.64 -13.28 17.40
N TRP A 31 22.76 -13.81 16.92
CA TRP A 31 23.36 -13.40 15.66
C TRP A 31 24.05 -14.58 14.99
N ASP A 32 24.11 -14.55 13.65
CA ASP A 32 24.88 -15.50 12.86
C ASP A 32 25.31 -14.85 11.54
N TRP A 33 26.38 -15.35 10.94
CA TRP A 33 26.81 -14.96 9.60
C TRP A 33 25.96 -15.68 8.54
N GLY A 34 25.86 -15.09 7.35
CA GLY A 34 25.15 -15.69 6.21
C GLY A 34 23.75 -15.11 5.94
N THR A 35 23.17 -15.52 4.81
CA THR A 35 21.86 -15.08 4.33
C THR A 35 20.72 -15.76 5.11
N PRO A 36 19.49 -15.22 5.12
CA PRO A 36 18.35 -15.83 5.81
C PRO A 36 18.11 -17.30 5.45
N GLN A 37 18.34 -17.69 4.19
CA GLN A 37 18.17 -19.08 3.72
C GLN A 37 19.16 -20.07 4.37
N GLN A 38 20.31 -19.58 4.83
CA GLN A 38 21.36 -20.40 5.47
C GLN A 38 21.09 -20.63 6.96
N LYS A 39 20.17 -19.87 7.57
CA LYS A 39 19.93 -19.86 9.02
C LYS A 39 18.71 -20.72 9.37
N LYS A 40 18.93 -21.98 9.76
CA LYS A 40 17.87 -22.92 10.18
C LYS A 40 17.52 -22.90 11.67
N GLU A 41 18.33 -22.26 12.53
CA GLU A 41 18.09 -22.24 13.97
C GLU A 41 18.45 -20.88 14.59
N ILE A 42 17.56 -20.36 15.45
CA ILE A 42 17.81 -19.13 16.24
C ILE A 42 18.41 -19.54 17.59
N LYS A 43 19.73 -19.74 17.64
CA LYS A 43 20.47 -20.04 18.88
C LYS A 43 21.20 -18.79 19.39
N ARG A 44 21.19 -18.58 20.72
CA ARG A 44 22.02 -17.54 21.36
C ARG A 44 23.49 -17.83 21.07
N LYS A 45 24.25 -16.82 20.66
CA LYS A 45 25.70 -16.93 20.42
C LYS A 45 26.50 -16.08 21.40
N TRP A 46 27.66 -16.60 21.76
CA TRP A 46 28.65 -15.94 22.60
C TRP A 46 29.97 -15.79 21.83
N PRO A 47 30.63 -14.62 21.84
CA PRO A 47 30.21 -13.37 22.50
C PRO A 47 29.02 -12.68 21.80
N PRO A 48 28.23 -11.86 22.51
CA PRO A 48 27.21 -11.02 21.88
C PRO A 48 27.87 -9.97 20.98
N ILE A 49 27.16 -9.54 19.94
CA ILE A 49 27.58 -8.35 19.20
C ILE A 49 27.20 -7.13 20.04
N LEU A 50 28.18 -6.30 20.35
CA LEU A 50 27.98 -5.04 21.04
C LEU A 50 27.79 -3.94 19.98
N VAL A 51 26.60 -3.36 19.92
CA VAL A 51 26.38 -2.13 19.16
C VAL A 51 26.66 -0.97 20.12
N PRO A 52 27.77 -0.22 19.93
CA PRO A 52 28.15 0.83 20.87
C PRO A 52 27.11 1.95 20.88
N GLY A 53 26.95 2.56 22.05
CA GLY A 53 26.18 3.79 22.21
C GLY A 53 26.92 5.01 21.68
N GLY A 54 26.23 6.16 21.65
CA GLY A 54 26.85 7.48 21.42
C GLY A 54 26.19 8.31 20.32
N ALA A 55 25.47 7.67 19.39
CA ALA A 55 24.64 8.40 18.44
C ALA A 55 23.56 9.19 19.21
N HIS A 56 23.46 10.48 18.92
CA HIS A 56 22.47 11.34 19.56
C HIS A 56 21.89 12.35 18.58
N LEU A 57 20.64 12.74 18.82
CA LEU A 57 19.93 13.76 18.07
C LEU A 57 19.35 14.76 19.05
N THR A 58 19.65 16.04 18.87
CA THR A 58 19.06 17.11 19.65
C THR A 58 17.91 17.73 18.86
N LEU A 59 16.75 17.85 19.49
CA LEU A 59 15.54 18.41 18.91
C LEU A 59 14.91 19.40 19.88
N THR A 60 14.27 20.44 19.33
CA THR A 60 13.46 21.37 20.13
C THR A 60 12.00 21.12 19.78
N VAL A 61 11.18 20.89 20.80
CA VAL A 61 9.75 20.70 20.59
C VAL A 61 9.11 22.08 20.42
N GLN A 62 8.37 22.25 19.33
CA GLN A 62 7.59 23.47 19.12
C GLN A 62 6.11 23.16 19.34
N GLU A 63 5.42 24.08 20.01
CA GLU A 63 3.96 24.05 20.07
C GLU A 63 3.42 24.48 18.70
N GLY A 64 2.59 23.65 18.10
CA GLY A 64 2.00 23.97 16.82
C GLY A 64 1.18 22.80 16.28
N ARG A 65 0.21 23.12 15.42
CA ARG A 65 -0.37 22.11 14.55
C ARG A 65 0.70 21.64 13.59
N ARG A 66 0.67 20.36 13.23
CA ARG A 66 1.49 19.82 12.14
C ARG A 66 1.40 20.78 10.95
N PRO A 67 2.52 21.28 10.40
CA PRO A 67 2.45 22.12 9.22
C PRO A 67 1.74 21.31 8.14
N GLN A 68 0.71 21.90 7.53
CA GLN A 68 0.10 21.32 6.33
C GLN A 68 1.17 21.35 5.24
N ILE A 69 1.87 20.24 5.05
CA ILE A 69 2.69 20.05 3.87
C ILE A 69 1.68 20.03 2.71
N PRO A 70 1.77 20.96 1.74
CA PRO A 70 0.85 20.93 0.61
C PRO A 70 1.04 19.60 -0.11
N SER A 71 0.03 18.74 -0.07
CA SER A 71 0.04 17.51 -0.86
C SER A 71 0.16 17.89 -2.33
N PRO A 72 1.03 17.21 -3.10
CA PRO A 72 1.03 17.40 -4.54
C PRO A 72 -0.38 17.12 -5.10
N PRO A 73 -0.79 17.80 -6.17
CA PRO A 73 -2.10 17.58 -6.76
C PRO A 73 -2.27 16.11 -7.13
N THR A 74 -3.36 15.50 -6.68
CA THR A 74 -3.65 14.11 -6.99
C THR A 74 -3.88 13.95 -8.49
N PRO A 75 -3.26 12.99 -9.18
CA PRO A 75 -3.50 12.76 -10.60
C PRO A 75 -4.99 12.42 -10.86
N PRO A 76 -5.52 12.76 -12.04
CA PRO A 76 -6.88 12.42 -12.40
C PRO A 76 -7.06 10.89 -12.43
N PRO A 77 -8.28 10.38 -12.17
CA PRO A 77 -8.55 8.96 -12.31
C PRO A 77 -8.34 8.49 -13.76
N ILE A 78 -7.75 7.31 -13.94
CA ILE A 78 -7.50 6.68 -15.24
C ILE A 78 -8.83 6.28 -15.88
N SER A 79 -9.01 6.70 -17.13
CA SER A 79 -10.20 6.41 -17.93
C SER A 79 -10.14 5.01 -18.55
N PRO A 80 -11.28 4.31 -18.71
CA PRO A 80 -11.38 3.10 -19.52
C PRO A 80 -10.85 3.24 -20.97
N SER A 81 -10.82 4.46 -21.50
CA SER A 81 -10.30 4.76 -22.85
C SER A 81 -8.77 4.70 -22.95
N GLU A 82 -8.05 4.69 -21.82
CA GLU A 82 -6.58 4.60 -21.78
C GLU A 82 -6.08 3.16 -21.93
N ARG A 83 -6.98 2.18 -22.03
CA ARG A 83 -6.62 0.78 -22.26
C ARG A 83 -5.87 0.59 -23.57
N VAL A 84 -4.86 -0.29 -23.52
CA VAL A 84 -4.03 -0.63 -24.66
C VAL A 84 -4.66 -1.83 -25.40
N PRO A 85 -4.89 -1.74 -26.73
CA PRO A 85 -5.34 -2.88 -27.51
C PRO A 85 -4.41 -4.09 -27.37
N GLY A 86 -4.99 -5.29 -27.26
CA GLY A 86 -4.24 -6.54 -27.09
C GLY A 86 -3.80 -6.84 -25.65
N ALA A 87 -4.03 -5.93 -24.70
CA ALA A 87 -3.87 -6.22 -23.27
C ALA A 87 -5.15 -6.84 -22.68
N PRO A 88 -5.04 -7.71 -21.66
CA PRO A 88 -6.17 -8.14 -20.84
C PRO A 88 -7.00 -6.98 -20.32
N VAL A 89 -8.32 -7.17 -20.28
CA VAL A 89 -9.27 -6.15 -19.82
C VAL A 89 -9.67 -6.45 -18.39
N LEU A 90 -9.18 -5.64 -17.45
CA LEU A 90 -9.56 -5.71 -16.04
C LEU A 90 -10.45 -4.52 -15.64
N SER A 91 -11.28 -4.73 -14.62
CA SER A 91 -11.94 -3.68 -13.85
C SER A 91 -11.85 -3.97 -12.35
N LEU A 92 -12.05 -2.95 -11.53
CA LEU A 92 -12.08 -3.06 -10.08
C LEU A 92 -13.38 -2.47 -9.54
N GLU A 93 -14.03 -3.22 -8.66
CA GLU A 93 -15.18 -2.75 -7.87
C GLU A 93 -14.80 -2.65 -6.39
N LEU A 94 -15.29 -1.60 -5.73
CA LEU A 94 -15.13 -1.36 -4.30
C LEU A 94 -16.39 -1.76 -3.54
N SER A 95 -16.19 -2.17 -2.29
CA SER A 95 -17.27 -2.38 -1.34
C SER A 95 -16.79 -2.10 0.07
N CYS A 96 -17.63 -1.40 0.84
CA CYS A 96 -17.44 -1.18 2.27
C CYS A 96 -18.80 -0.97 2.94
N SER A 97 -18.84 -1.04 4.27
CA SER A 97 -20.00 -0.59 5.03
C SER A 97 -20.24 0.91 4.82
N SER A 98 -21.50 1.33 4.79
CA SER A 98 -21.89 2.75 4.69
C SER A 98 -21.71 3.52 6.00
N THR A 99 -21.43 2.82 7.10
CA THR A 99 -21.19 3.38 8.43
C THR A 99 -19.97 2.73 9.09
N MET A 100 -19.32 3.49 9.98
CA MET A 100 -18.18 3.04 10.77
C MET A 100 -18.25 3.67 12.17
N SER A 101 -18.03 2.89 13.22
CA SER A 101 -18.00 3.37 14.61
C SER A 101 -16.60 3.87 14.98
N ALA A 102 -16.52 4.80 15.94
CA ALA A 102 -15.25 5.37 16.40
C ALA A 102 -14.25 4.34 16.97
N CYS A 103 -14.73 3.19 17.47
CA CYS A 103 -13.90 2.12 18.04
C CYS A 103 -13.62 0.96 17.08
N GLY A 104 -14.14 1.01 15.84
CA GLY A 104 -14.00 -0.08 14.86
C GLY A 104 -13.29 0.39 13.58
N GLY A 105 -12.44 -0.47 13.01
CA GLY A 105 -11.91 -0.24 11.66
C GLY A 105 -12.97 -0.48 10.59
N LEU A 106 -12.87 0.21 9.45
CA LEU A 106 -13.72 -0.06 8.29
C LEU A 106 -13.10 -1.16 7.45
N ASN A 107 -13.82 -2.25 7.18
CA ASN A 107 -13.35 -3.24 6.22
C ASN A 107 -13.64 -2.74 4.80
N ILE A 108 -12.59 -2.54 4.02
CA ILE A 108 -12.66 -2.24 2.60
C ILE A 108 -12.35 -3.52 1.83
N SER A 109 -13.18 -3.85 0.85
CA SER A 109 -13.03 -5.00 -0.01
C SER A 109 -13.03 -4.59 -1.48
N ILE A 110 -12.10 -5.15 -2.24
CA ILE A 110 -12.03 -4.99 -3.69
C ILE A 110 -12.44 -6.29 -4.38
N ARG A 111 -13.00 -6.15 -5.58
CA ARG A 111 -13.20 -7.24 -6.53
C ARG A 111 -12.62 -6.85 -7.89
N VAL A 112 -11.55 -7.51 -8.29
CA VAL A 112 -10.92 -7.36 -9.61
C VAL A 112 -11.55 -8.38 -10.54
N ILE A 113 -12.07 -7.93 -11.68
CA ILE A 113 -12.81 -8.75 -12.64
C ILE A 113 -12.03 -8.80 -13.94
N TYR A 114 -11.82 -10.00 -14.47
CA TYR A 114 -11.25 -10.19 -15.80
C TYR A 114 -12.36 -10.37 -16.83
N HIS A 115 -12.41 -9.48 -17.81
CA HIS A 115 -13.43 -9.46 -18.85
C HIS A 115 -12.99 -10.27 -20.07
N SER A 116 -13.91 -11.07 -20.62
CA SER A 116 -13.67 -11.78 -21.86
C SER A 116 -13.40 -10.83 -23.03
N PRO A 117 -12.46 -11.16 -23.94
CA PRO A 117 -12.32 -10.43 -25.19
C PRO A 117 -13.65 -10.46 -25.95
N SER A 118 -14.06 -9.31 -26.52
CA SER A 118 -15.32 -9.18 -27.25
C SER A 118 -15.29 -9.78 -28.66
N SER A 119 -14.17 -10.35 -29.10
CA SER A 119 -14.00 -10.92 -30.44
C SER A 119 -14.12 -12.44 -30.44
N ASP A 120 -15.11 -12.96 -31.17
CA ASP A 120 -15.47 -14.39 -31.31
C ASP A 120 -14.38 -15.33 -31.88
N ASN A 121 -13.19 -14.82 -32.23
CA ASN A 121 -12.17 -15.57 -32.96
C ASN A 121 -10.95 -16.00 -32.13
N GLU A 122 -10.88 -15.63 -30.86
CA GLU A 122 -9.80 -16.07 -29.95
C GLU A 122 -10.40 -16.88 -28.80
N SER A 123 -9.85 -18.07 -28.58
CA SER A 123 -10.23 -18.87 -27.42
C SER A 123 -9.96 -18.07 -26.15
N PRO A 124 -10.91 -18.00 -25.19
CA PRO A 124 -10.72 -17.27 -23.94
C PRO A 124 -9.49 -17.80 -23.20
N GLN A 125 -8.43 -16.98 -23.11
CA GLN A 125 -7.17 -17.35 -22.43
C GLN A 125 -7.17 -16.86 -20.99
N PRO A 126 -6.71 -17.70 -20.03
CA PRO A 126 -6.45 -17.25 -18.68
C PRO A 126 -5.28 -16.28 -18.65
N ILE A 127 -5.24 -15.45 -17.61
CA ILE A 127 -4.12 -14.55 -17.33
C ILE A 127 -3.57 -14.85 -15.95
N THR A 128 -2.26 -14.73 -15.80
CA THR A 128 -1.61 -14.71 -14.49
C THR A 128 -0.93 -13.37 -14.30
N PHE A 129 -1.15 -12.71 -13.16
CA PHE A 129 -0.62 -11.38 -12.91
C PHE A 129 -0.19 -11.15 -11.46
N HIS A 130 0.69 -10.18 -11.29
CA HIS A 130 1.15 -9.71 -9.99
C HIS A 130 0.15 -8.73 -9.36
N THR A 131 -0.16 -8.92 -8.08
CA THR A 131 -1.24 -8.20 -7.39
C THR A 131 -0.85 -6.84 -6.81
N TRP A 132 0.41 -6.40 -6.99
CA TRP A 132 0.92 -5.16 -6.40
C TRP A 132 0.13 -3.92 -6.80
N ALA A 133 -0.39 -3.87 -8.03
CA ALA A 133 -1.18 -2.77 -8.53
C ALA A 133 -2.40 -2.45 -7.65
N PHE A 134 -2.84 -3.41 -6.82
CA PHE A 134 -3.96 -3.32 -5.89
C PHE A 134 -3.53 -3.08 -4.44
N ASN A 135 -2.30 -2.60 -4.22
CA ASN A 135 -1.85 -2.20 -2.89
C ASN A 135 -2.63 -0.96 -2.40
N PRO A 136 -3.25 -1.00 -1.21
CA PRO A 136 -4.01 0.12 -0.64
C PRO A 136 -3.21 1.42 -0.45
N PHE A 137 -1.88 1.36 -0.43
CA PHE A 137 -1.00 2.51 -0.21
C PHE A 137 -0.60 3.25 -1.49
N ASP A 138 -0.90 2.72 -2.68
CA ASP A 138 -0.42 3.29 -3.94
C ASP A 138 -1.51 4.02 -4.72
N ALA A 139 -2.44 3.29 -5.34
CA ALA A 139 -3.41 3.85 -6.29
C ALA A 139 -4.77 4.23 -5.67
N PHE A 140 -4.96 4.00 -4.37
CA PHE A 140 -6.21 4.32 -3.68
C PHE A 140 -6.15 5.70 -3.02
N ARG A 141 -7.26 6.44 -3.04
CA ARG A 141 -7.35 7.77 -2.46
C ARG A 141 -8.55 7.88 -1.53
N VAL A 142 -8.30 8.53 -0.40
CA VAL A 142 -9.31 8.90 0.58
C VAL A 142 -9.60 10.38 0.42
N TYR A 143 -10.86 10.75 0.49
CA TYR A 143 -11.30 12.14 0.56
C TYR A 143 -12.19 12.32 1.78
N ARG A 144 -12.03 13.43 2.50
CA ARG A 144 -12.85 13.79 3.67
C ARG A 144 -13.73 14.97 3.31
N ARG A 145 -15.01 14.90 3.71
CA ARG A 145 -15.93 16.03 3.68
C ARG A 145 -16.10 16.53 5.10
N LEU A 146 -15.60 17.75 5.35
CA LEU A 146 -15.73 18.41 6.65
C LEU A 146 -17.17 18.87 6.84
N CYS A 147 -17.72 18.68 8.04
CA CYS A 147 -18.97 19.34 8.41
C CYS A 147 -18.71 20.85 8.56
N PRO A 148 -19.59 21.72 8.07
CA PRO A 148 -19.44 23.15 8.28
C PRO A 148 -19.51 23.46 9.78
N ASN A 149 -18.43 24.00 10.36
CA ASN A 149 -18.55 24.78 11.59
C ASN A 149 -19.50 25.95 11.29
N GLN A 150 -20.45 26.23 12.18
CA GLN A 150 -21.46 27.28 12.03
C GLN A 150 -20.89 28.70 11.79
N SER A 151 -19.56 28.89 11.84
CA SER A 151 -18.89 30.18 11.67
C SER A 151 -18.32 30.47 10.28
N ASP A 152 -18.11 29.47 9.40
CA ASP A 152 -17.46 29.68 8.08
C ASP A 152 -18.36 29.21 6.93
N LEU A 153 -19.40 29.99 6.66
CA LEU A 153 -20.39 29.80 5.58
C LEU A 153 -19.82 30.03 4.14
N GLN A 154 -18.51 29.89 3.94
CA GLN A 154 -17.88 30.06 2.62
C GLN A 154 -17.12 28.83 2.09
N THR A 155 -16.86 27.82 2.92
CA THR A 155 -16.29 26.53 2.48
C THR A 155 -17.37 25.45 2.46
N GLU A 156 -18.36 25.62 1.60
CA GLU A 156 -19.37 24.58 1.34
C GLU A 156 -18.72 23.35 0.69
N ASN A 157 -19.00 22.16 1.23
CA ASN A 157 -19.11 20.89 0.49
C ASN A 157 -17.93 20.34 -0.33
N GLU A 158 -16.72 20.89 -0.23
CA GLU A 158 -15.57 20.37 -0.99
C GLU A 158 -14.95 19.12 -0.32
N TRP A 159 -14.81 18.07 -1.12
CA TRP A 159 -14.04 16.87 -0.77
C TRP A 159 -12.55 17.23 -0.73
N LYS A 160 -11.91 17.12 0.44
CA LYS A 160 -10.48 17.34 0.59
C LYS A 160 -9.75 16.00 0.55
N SER A 161 -8.65 15.91 -0.20
CA SER A 161 -7.79 14.72 -0.17
C SER A 161 -7.27 14.50 1.25
N PHE A 162 -7.46 13.30 1.77
CA PHE A 162 -6.80 12.84 2.98
C PHE A 162 -5.65 11.94 2.55
N GLU A 163 -4.42 12.40 2.79
CA GLU A 163 -3.24 11.55 2.67
C GLU A 163 -2.96 10.97 4.05
N ASP A 164 -3.00 9.66 4.13
CA ASP A 164 -2.53 8.95 5.30
C ASP A 164 -1.01 9.14 5.40
N ASP A 165 -0.54 9.60 6.56
CA ASP A 165 0.88 9.79 6.84
C ASP A 165 1.65 8.47 7.01
N ARG A 166 1.04 7.33 6.64
CA ARG A 166 1.72 6.04 6.47
C ARG A 166 2.77 6.12 5.37
N SER A 167 3.91 6.67 5.78
CA SER A 167 5.11 6.78 4.99
C SER A 167 5.69 5.38 4.76
N ALA A 168 5.72 4.90 3.52
CA ALA A 168 6.40 3.67 3.11
C ALA A 168 7.92 3.90 3.06
N HIS A 169 8.52 4.25 4.18
CA HIS A 169 9.96 4.49 4.24
C HIS A 169 10.59 3.44 5.15
N VAL A 170 10.82 2.28 4.57
CA VAL A 170 11.72 1.30 5.14
C VAL A 170 12.89 1.17 4.18
N PHE A 171 14.09 1.48 4.67
CA PHE A 171 15.32 1.20 3.93
C PHE A 171 15.58 -0.29 4.07
N TRP A 172 15.16 -1.07 3.08
CA TRP A 172 15.64 -2.43 2.90
C TRP A 172 16.78 -2.38 1.91
N ASP A 173 18.02 -2.53 2.39
CA ASP A 173 19.14 -2.90 1.51
C ASP A 173 19.22 -4.43 1.48
N ASN A 174 18.09 -5.07 1.14
CA ASN A 174 18.07 -6.51 0.92
C ASN A 174 18.61 -6.79 -0.49
N PRO A 175 19.15 -7.98 -0.76
CA PRO A 175 19.37 -8.41 -2.13
C PRO A 175 18.05 -8.58 -2.86
N ASP A 176 18.07 -8.44 -4.18
CA ASP A 176 16.96 -8.83 -5.05
C ASP A 176 16.53 -10.27 -4.76
N ARG A 177 15.23 -10.52 -4.86
CA ARG A 177 14.62 -11.84 -4.63
C ARG A 177 14.06 -12.37 -5.94
N GLU A 178 14.43 -13.59 -6.27
CA GLU A 178 13.77 -14.36 -7.33
C GLU A 178 12.51 -15.01 -6.77
N LEU A 179 11.41 -14.86 -7.51
CA LEU A 179 10.11 -15.42 -7.17
C LEU A 179 9.67 -16.32 -8.31
N ASN A 180 9.30 -17.56 -7.99
CA ASN A 180 8.58 -18.42 -8.93
C ASN A 180 7.10 -18.00 -8.95
N VAL A 181 6.57 -17.74 -10.14
CA VAL A 181 5.18 -17.30 -10.34
C VAL A 181 4.18 -18.34 -9.85
N ALA A 182 4.47 -19.64 -10.04
CA ALA A 182 3.54 -20.73 -9.74
C ALA A 182 3.52 -21.13 -8.26
N GLU A 183 4.61 -20.95 -7.52
CA GLU A 183 4.70 -21.35 -6.11
C GLU A 183 3.81 -20.46 -5.21
N ASN A 184 3.63 -19.19 -5.60
CA ASN A 184 2.69 -18.22 -5.01
C ASN A 184 2.54 -18.24 -3.47
N GLU A 185 3.63 -18.49 -2.73
CA GLU A 185 3.57 -18.74 -1.28
C GLU A 185 2.96 -17.58 -0.48
N GLU A 186 3.03 -16.36 -1.02
CA GLU A 186 2.55 -15.12 -0.39
C GLU A 186 1.29 -14.53 -1.07
N GLY A 187 0.65 -15.26 -2.00
CA GLY A 187 -0.52 -14.78 -2.73
C GLY A 187 -0.23 -13.55 -3.62
N ARG A 188 1.02 -13.41 -4.07
CA ARG A 188 1.49 -12.30 -4.92
C ARG A 188 0.96 -12.39 -6.34
N PHE A 189 0.76 -13.60 -6.84
CA PHE A 189 0.27 -13.88 -8.19
C PHE A 189 -1.14 -14.45 -8.14
N VAL A 190 -1.93 -14.12 -9.14
CA VAL A 190 -3.30 -14.62 -9.28
C VAL A 190 -3.50 -15.02 -10.73
N THR A 191 -4.10 -16.19 -10.93
CA THR A 191 -4.64 -16.61 -12.22
C THR A 191 -6.14 -16.34 -12.27
N LEU A 192 -6.62 -15.75 -13.36
CA LEU A 192 -8.05 -15.61 -13.66
C LEU A 192 -8.36 -16.14 -15.05
N PHE A 193 -9.43 -16.92 -15.16
CA PHE A 193 -10.08 -17.19 -16.43
C PHE A 193 -11.01 -16.03 -16.84
N PRO A 194 -11.31 -15.85 -18.13
CA PRO A 194 -12.26 -14.84 -18.56
C PRO A 194 -13.61 -14.97 -17.86
N GLY A 195 -14.09 -13.87 -17.27
CA GLY A 195 -15.30 -13.79 -16.46
C GLY A 195 -15.10 -14.06 -14.97
N GLU A 196 -13.92 -14.53 -14.55
CA GLU A 196 -13.61 -14.72 -13.14
C GLU A 196 -13.22 -13.41 -12.45
N SER A 197 -13.21 -13.47 -11.12
CA SER A 197 -12.83 -12.36 -10.28
C SER A 197 -11.98 -12.81 -9.10
N TRP A 198 -11.06 -11.93 -8.68
CA TRP A 198 -10.28 -12.06 -7.46
C TRP A 198 -10.62 -10.94 -6.49
N SER A 199 -10.63 -11.24 -5.20
CA SER A 199 -10.99 -10.28 -4.16
C SER A 199 -9.93 -10.19 -3.08
N LYS A 200 -9.80 -9.01 -2.49
CA LYS A 200 -8.94 -8.75 -1.34
C LYS A 200 -9.61 -7.76 -0.41
N SER A 201 -9.36 -7.91 0.88
CA SER A 201 -9.94 -7.04 1.89
C SER A 201 -8.87 -6.58 2.88
N TRP A 202 -9.03 -5.39 3.43
CA TRP A 202 -8.18 -4.86 4.49
C TRP A 202 -8.98 -3.97 5.43
N SER A 203 -8.45 -3.78 6.63
CA SER A 203 -8.96 -2.78 7.56
C SER A 203 -8.40 -1.41 7.20
N PHE A 204 -9.28 -0.44 7.07
CA PHE A 204 -8.95 0.97 6.96
C PHE A 204 -9.03 1.60 8.35
N ASP A 205 -7.93 2.25 8.73
CA ASP A 205 -7.86 3.04 9.96
C ASP A 205 -8.21 4.49 9.63
N PRO A 206 -9.29 5.04 10.21
CA PRO A 206 -9.67 6.42 9.98
C PRO A 206 -8.68 7.41 10.60
N PRO A 207 -8.73 8.69 10.16
CA PRO A 207 -8.01 9.76 10.84
C PRO A 207 -8.42 9.87 12.31
N ASP A 208 -7.46 10.04 13.22
CA ASP A 208 -7.72 10.19 14.67
C ASP A 208 -8.62 11.40 14.99
N ASP A 209 -8.66 12.40 14.11
CA ASP A 209 -9.42 13.64 14.28
C ASP A 209 -10.79 13.61 13.57
N LEU A 210 -11.20 12.46 13.02
CA LEU A 210 -12.50 12.29 12.37
C LEU A 210 -13.63 12.49 13.38
N GLN A 211 -14.58 13.38 13.06
CA GLN A 211 -15.70 13.70 13.95
C GLN A 211 -16.98 12.92 13.60
N PRO A 212 -17.90 12.70 14.56
CA PRO A 212 -19.23 12.16 14.26
C PRO A 212 -19.92 12.92 13.14
N HIS A 213 -20.61 12.17 12.27
CA HIS A 213 -21.30 12.64 11.08
C HIS A 213 -20.43 13.16 9.93
N GLU A 214 -19.11 13.18 10.08
CA GLU A 214 -18.24 13.43 8.93
C GLU A 214 -18.26 12.27 7.94
N GLN A 215 -18.07 12.61 6.68
CA GLN A 215 -18.08 11.66 5.58
C GLN A 215 -16.70 11.49 4.98
N LEU A 216 -16.39 10.25 4.66
CA LEU A 216 -15.20 9.85 3.94
C LEU A 216 -15.62 9.17 2.65
N ARG A 217 -14.76 9.32 1.64
CA ARG A 217 -14.92 8.78 0.30
C ARG A 217 -13.65 8.03 -0.06
N TYR A 218 -13.78 6.87 -0.69
CA TYR A 218 -12.65 6.07 -1.14
C TYR A 218 -12.81 5.68 -2.60
N GLN A 219 -11.71 5.75 -3.34
CA GLN A 219 -11.67 5.40 -4.75
C GLN A 219 -10.31 4.81 -5.12
N PHE A 220 -10.31 3.74 -5.90
CA PHE A 220 -9.14 3.33 -6.68
C PHE A 220 -9.03 4.23 -7.92
N LYS A 221 -7.96 5.01 -8.04
CA LYS A 221 -7.80 5.98 -9.14
C LYS A 221 -7.40 5.33 -10.47
N GLY A 222 -7.17 4.03 -10.48
CA GLY A 222 -6.59 3.32 -11.61
C GLY A 222 -5.10 3.11 -11.41
N ASN A 223 -4.60 2.00 -11.95
CA ASN A 223 -3.18 1.66 -11.95
C ASN A 223 -2.89 0.74 -13.13
N THR A 224 -1.63 0.34 -13.28
CA THR A 224 -1.20 -0.61 -14.29
C THR A 224 -0.45 -1.76 -13.67
N LEU A 225 -0.61 -2.95 -14.23
CA LEU A 225 0.13 -4.12 -13.75
C LEU A 225 1.61 -3.94 -14.04
N ASP A 226 2.42 -4.21 -13.02
CA ASP A 226 3.87 -4.28 -13.15
C ASP A 226 4.32 -5.57 -13.80
N TRP A 227 3.58 -6.67 -13.61
CA TRP A 227 3.78 -7.92 -14.33
C TRP A 227 2.49 -8.70 -14.59
N TRP A 228 2.40 -9.27 -15.80
CA TRP A 228 1.36 -10.22 -16.21
C TRP A 228 1.83 -11.05 -17.40
N ASP A 229 1.20 -12.21 -17.62
CA ASP A 229 1.35 -13.01 -18.82
C ASP A 229 0.09 -13.88 -19.07
N TRP A 230 -0.03 -14.42 -20.29
CA TRP A 230 -1.08 -15.36 -20.66
C TRP A 230 -0.76 -16.76 -20.13
N GLY A 231 -1.77 -17.45 -19.61
CA GLY A 231 -1.63 -18.79 -19.06
C GLY A 231 -1.99 -18.87 -17.59
N THR A 232 -2.07 -20.10 -17.09
CA THR A 232 -2.31 -20.40 -15.69
C THR A 232 -1.00 -20.44 -14.90
N ALA A 233 -1.09 -20.54 -13.58
CA ALA A 233 0.07 -20.78 -12.73
C ALA A 233 0.89 -22.00 -13.20
N GLU A 234 0.25 -23.06 -13.68
CA GLU A 234 0.92 -24.25 -14.23
C GLU A 234 1.73 -23.95 -15.49
N ASP A 235 1.20 -23.13 -16.41
CA ASP A 235 1.93 -22.68 -17.59
C ASP A 235 3.19 -21.88 -17.20
N HIS A 236 3.13 -21.19 -16.06
CA HIS A 236 4.22 -20.42 -15.49
C HIS A 236 5.07 -21.16 -14.45
N ALA A 237 5.02 -22.49 -14.39
CA ALA A 237 5.76 -23.30 -13.41
C ALA A 237 7.28 -23.07 -13.40
N GLN A 238 7.85 -22.64 -14.52
CA GLN A 238 9.28 -22.33 -14.68
C GLN A 238 9.55 -20.83 -14.83
N THR A 239 8.54 -19.98 -14.66
CA THR A 239 8.67 -18.54 -14.79
C THR A 239 9.19 -17.95 -13.49
N ILE A 240 10.35 -17.31 -13.58
CA ILE A 240 10.99 -16.61 -12.47
C ILE A 240 10.98 -15.10 -12.77
N VAL A 241 10.53 -14.33 -11.79
CA VAL A 241 10.56 -12.86 -11.83
C VAL A 241 11.40 -12.32 -10.68
N THR A 242 11.95 -11.12 -10.87
CA THR A 242 12.81 -10.49 -9.86
C THR A 242 12.05 -9.39 -9.12
N LEU A 243 11.98 -9.53 -7.81
CA LEU A 243 11.55 -8.50 -6.89
C LEU A 243 12.77 -7.68 -6.40
N PRO A 244 12.76 -6.35 -6.50
CA PRO A 244 13.88 -5.54 -6.07
C PRO A 244 14.08 -5.62 -4.56
N GLY A 245 15.34 -5.69 -4.15
CA GLY A 245 15.77 -5.77 -2.76
C GLY A 245 15.45 -4.55 -1.90
N SER A 246 15.01 -3.45 -2.52
CA SER A 246 14.45 -2.26 -1.85
C SER A 246 13.25 -2.57 -0.95
N GLY A 247 12.66 -3.76 -1.07
CA GLY A 247 11.45 -4.17 -0.34
C GLY A 247 10.20 -3.40 -0.78
N ILE A 248 10.33 -2.59 -1.83
CA ILE A 248 9.24 -1.88 -2.49
C ILE A 248 9.04 -2.59 -3.83
N GLU A 249 7.94 -3.34 -3.96
CA GLU A 249 7.36 -3.74 -5.24
C GLU A 249 7.16 -2.46 -6.09
N PRO A 250 7.42 -2.46 -7.41
CA PRO A 250 7.06 -3.49 -8.37
C PRO A 250 8.18 -4.47 -8.79
N ILE A 251 7.80 -5.53 -9.53
CA ILE A 251 8.71 -6.45 -10.23
C ILE A 251 9.67 -5.67 -11.13
N SER A 252 10.97 -5.97 -11.01
CA SER A 252 12.03 -5.28 -11.74
C SER A 252 12.49 -6.03 -12.99
N HIS A 253 12.32 -7.37 -13.02
CA HIS A 253 12.61 -8.21 -14.17
C HIS A 253 11.52 -9.28 -14.36
N PRO A 254 11.09 -9.54 -15.61
CA PRO A 254 11.57 -8.91 -16.86
C PRO A 254 11.24 -7.42 -16.95
N LYS A 255 12.15 -6.64 -17.56
CA LYS A 255 11.94 -5.20 -17.76
C LYS A 255 10.85 -4.98 -18.80
N ASP A 256 10.03 -3.95 -18.61
CA ASP A 256 8.97 -3.56 -19.55
C ASP A 256 8.02 -4.73 -19.89
N ASN A 257 7.85 -5.69 -18.98
CA ASN A 257 7.08 -6.92 -19.22
C ASN A 257 7.45 -7.64 -20.53
N ASP A 258 8.73 -7.69 -20.88
CA ASP A 258 9.20 -8.22 -22.18
C ASP A 258 8.46 -7.62 -23.38
N HIS A 259 8.12 -6.33 -23.31
CA HIS A 259 7.36 -5.58 -24.30
C HIS A 259 5.90 -6.04 -24.47
N ARG A 260 5.35 -6.83 -23.54
CA ARG A 260 3.91 -7.14 -23.49
C ARG A 260 3.10 -5.84 -23.33
N PRO A 261 1.89 -5.76 -23.93
CA PRO A 261 1.09 -4.56 -23.84
C PRO A 261 0.71 -4.28 -22.38
N LYS A 262 0.72 -2.98 -22.04
CA LYS A 262 0.48 -2.53 -20.67
C LYS A 262 -1.00 -2.74 -20.30
N VAL A 263 -1.25 -3.56 -19.27
CA VAL A 263 -2.60 -3.73 -18.72
C VAL A 263 -2.93 -2.51 -17.86
N VAL A 264 -3.95 -1.79 -18.30
CA VAL A 264 -4.48 -0.60 -17.62
C VAL A 264 -5.76 -1.00 -16.88
N ILE A 265 -5.77 -0.83 -15.55
CA ILE A 265 -6.96 -0.95 -14.73
C ILE A 265 -7.51 0.46 -14.51
N PRO A 266 -8.70 0.78 -15.04
CA PRO A 266 -9.30 2.09 -14.85
C PRO A 266 -9.69 2.34 -13.39
N ALA A 267 -10.06 3.59 -13.11
CA ALA A 267 -10.62 3.94 -11.81
C ALA A 267 -11.88 3.13 -11.49
N SER A 268 -12.07 2.81 -10.21
CA SER A 268 -13.25 2.11 -9.71
C SER A 268 -14.45 3.03 -9.56
N ASP A 269 -15.57 2.41 -9.16
CA ASP A 269 -16.64 3.10 -8.46
C ASP A 269 -16.13 3.78 -7.18
N ILE A 270 -17.00 4.59 -6.57
CA ILE A 270 -16.71 5.37 -5.38
C ILE A 270 -17.57 4.82 -4.25
N VAL A 271 -16.93 4.51 -3.12
CA VAL A 271 -17.63 4.17 -1.88
C VAL A 271 -17.53 5.31 -0.88
N GLU A 272 -18.59 5.53 -0.12
CA GLU A 272 -18.68 6.58 0.89
C GLU A 272 -19.21 5.98 2.19
N TRP A 273 -18.70 6.49 3.31
CA TRP A 273 -19.20 6.13 4.63
C TRP A 273 -19.26 7.33 5.56
N THR A 274 -20.13 7.20 6.57
CA THR A 274 -20.33 8.22 7.60
C THR A 274 -19.86 7.69 8.95
N MET A 275 -19.14 8.53 9.70
CA MET A 275 -18.76 8.25 11.08
C MET A 275 -19.98 8.34 11.99
N ILE A 276 -20.24 7.28 12.77
CA ILE A 276 -21.31 7.22 13.76
C ILE A 276 -20.73 7.15 15.17
N ASP A 277 -21.49 7.68 16.14
CA ASP A 277 -21.14 7.69 17.57
C ASP A 277 -20.80 6.30 18.14
#